data_AF-A0A661C5D3-F1
#
_entry.id   AF-A0A661C5D3-F1
#
_cell.length_a   1.000
_cell.length_b   1.000
_cell.length_c   1.000
_cell.angle_alpha   90.00
_cell.angle_beta   90.00
_cell.angle_gamma   90.00
#
_symmetry.space_group_name_H-M   'P 1'
#
loop_
_entity.id
_entity.type
_entity.pdbx_description
1 polymer ?
#
loop_
_entity_poly.entity_id
_entity_poly.type
_entity_poly.pdbx_seq_one_letter_code
_entity_poly.pdbx_strand_id
1 'polypeptide(L)'
;MATGRYDRSIAMKQQFTTWWDWLLSKDVISISRELHCVELPDGEVVRVTHTVDCMDTACPRPQMAVMNMMESMEKGDVLELITDNPSAIETVPALVLVLYSEHLATIHTDDGWSIYIRKGE
;
A
#
# COMPACT_ATOMS: atom_id res chain seq x y z
N MET A 1 43.81 27.96 20.35
CA MET A 1 43.99 27.22 21.61
C MET A 1 42.64 26.65 22.04
N ALA A 2 42.57 25.32 22.16
CA ALA A 2 41.62 24.43 22.87
C ALA A 2 40.17 24.90 23.11
N THR A 3 39.14 24.37 22.42
CA THR A 3 38.42 23.09 22.64
C THR A 3 37.74 22.97 24.02
N GLY A 4 36.44 23.27 24.07
CA GLY A 4 35.55 22.96 25.20
C GLY A 4 34.44 22.02 24.74
N ARG A 5 34.45 20.81 25.31
CA ARG A 5 33.72 19.59 24.97
C ARG A 5 32.24 19.72 25.35
N TYR A 6 31.32 19.55 24.39
CA TYR A 6 29.88 19.47 24.69
C TYR A 6 29.54 18.05 25.16
N ASP A 7 29.02 17.97 26.37
CA ASP A 7 28.67 16.75 27.09
C ASP A 7 27.50 16.03 26.41
N ARG A 8 27.67 14.72 26.19
CA ARG A 8 26.66 13.83 25.64
C ARG A 8 26.01 13.10 26.79
N SER A 9 24.92 13.64 27.33
CA SER A 9 23.97 12.88 28.14
C SER A 9 22.68 13.67 28.32
N ILE A 10 21.56 13.03 27.95
CA ILE A 10 20.20 13.14 28.51
C ILE A 10 19.11 13.29 27.43
N ALA A 11 18.18 12.33 27.50
CA ALA A 11 16.83 12.26 26.97
C ALA A 11 16.68 11.88 25.48
N MET A 12 16.62 10.56 25.28
CA MET A 12 15.93 9.91 24.17
C MET A 12 14.48 10.42 24.08
N LYS A 13 14.26 11.46 23.26
CA LYS A 13 12.94 11.81 22.73
C LYS A 13 12.88 11.22 21.33
N GLN A 14 12.10 10.16 21.18
CA GLN A 14 11.71 9.62 19.87
C GLN A 14 10.98 10.75 19.12
N GLN A 15 11.69 11.42 18.23
CA GLN A 15 11.17 12.48 17.37
C GLN A 15 10.78 11.82 16.05
N PHE A 16 9.49 11.88 15.70
CA PHE A 16 9.00 11.53 14.36
C PHE A 16 9.67 12.46 13.34
N THR A 17 10.38 11.88 12.37
CA THR A 17 11.34 12.60 11.53
C THR A 17 10.77 13.14 10.22
N THR A 18 9.55 12.74 9.84
CA THR A 18 8.92 13.21 8.61
C THR A 18 7.42 13.39 8.78
N TRP A 19 6.82 14.30 8.00
CA TRP A 19 5.36 14.36 7.78
C TRP A 19 4.75 13.01 7.35
N TRP A 20 5.55 12.17 6.69
CA TRP A 20 5.19 10.81 6.29
C TRP A 20 4.99 9.87 7.47
N ASP A 21 5.78 10.00 8.54
CA ASP A 21 5.61 9.21 9.77
C ASP A 21 4.32 9.55 10.54
N TRP A 22 3.80 10.78 10.39
CA TRP A 22 2.52 11.21 11.00
C TRP A 22 1.31 10.69 10.22
N LEU A 23 1.38 10.66 8.88
CA LEU A 23 0.33 10.12 8.01
C LEU A 23 0.26 8.57 8.09
N LEU A 24 1.41 7.94 8.34
CA LEU A 24 1.58 6.52 8.68
C LEU A 24 1.56 6.28 10.21
N SER A 25 0.95 7.17 11.01
CA SER A 25 0.68 6.83 12.40
C SER A 25 -0.16 5.56 12.39
N LYS A 26 0.55 4.47 12.74
CA LYS A 26 0.15 3.07 12.72
C LYS A 26 -1.26 2.98 13.26
N ASP A 27 -2.19 2.35 12.53
CA ASP A 27 -3.23 1.50 13.12
C ASP A 27 -4.25 0.95 12.09
N VAL A 28 -4.27 1.35 10.81
CA VAL A 28 -5.43 1.02 9.93
C VAL A 28 -5.09 0.35 8.57
N ILE A 29 -3.83 0.04 8.28
CA ILE A 29 -3.49 -0.71 7.05
C ILE A 29 -2.83 -2.03 7.44
N SER A 30 -3.51 -3.14 7.14
CA SER A 30 -2.97 -4.49 7.34
C SER A 30 -2.34 -4.97 6.04
N ILE A 31 -1.18 -5.63 6.14
CA ILE A 31 -0.46 -6.18 5.00
C ILE A 31 -0.23 -7.66 5.27
N SER A 32 -0.73 -8.53 4.39
CA SER A 32 -0.48 -9.96 4.45
C SER A 32 0.25 -10.45 3.19
N ARG A 33 0.99 -11.55 3.34
CA ARG A 33 1.68 -12.26 2.24
C ARG A 33 1.11 -13.66 2.07
N GLU A 34 -0.16 -13.83 2.39
CA GLU A 34 -0.83 -15.12 2.26
C GLU A 34 -1.14 -15.38 0.79
N LEU A 35 -0.40 -16.32 0.21
CA LEU A 35 -0.57 -16.73 -1.17
C LEU A 35 -1.93 -17.37 -1.36
N HIS A 36 -2.73 -16.83 -2.27
CA HIS A 36 -4.00 -17.42 -2.65
C HIS A 36 -4.30 -17.18 -4.13
N CYS A 37 -5.20 -17.98 -4.70
CA CYS A 37 -5.63 -17.84 -6.10
C CYS A 37 -7.01 -17.22 -6.16
N VAL A 38 -7.22 -16.32 -7.11
CA VAL A 38 -8.51 -15.66 -7.38
C VAL A 38 -8.83 -15.81 -8.86
N GLU A 39 -10.07 -16.15 -9.17
CA GLU A 39 -10.62 -16.11 -10.53
C GLU A 39 -11.17 -14.70 -10.80
N LEU A 40 -10.61 -14.03 -11.80
CA LEU A 40 -11.02 -12.69 -12.21
C LEU A 40 -12.26 -12.75 -13.13
N PRO A 41 -12.99 -11.63 -13.31
CA PRO A 41 -14.23 -11.62 -14.10
C PRO A 41 -14.07 -12.02 -15.57
N ASP A 42 -12.86 -11.97 -16.12
CA ASP A 42 -12.53 -12.41 -17.47
C ASP A 42 -12.22 -13.91 -17.58
N GLY A 43 -12.23 -14.63 -16.45
CA GLY A 43 -11.88 -16.05 -16.34
C GLY A 43 -10.39 -16.33 -16.13
N GLU A 44 -9.53 -15.31 -16.02
CA GLU A 44 -8.13 -15.52 -15.65
C GLU A 44 -8.03 -15.90 -14.17
N VAL A 45 -7.27 -16.96 -13.85
CA VAL A 45 -6.91 -17.30 -12.48
C VAL A 45 -5.54 -16.72 -12.15
N VAL A 46 -5.49 -15.79 -11.21
CA VAL A 46 -4.26 -15.12 -10.77
C VAL A 46 -3.84 -15.57 -9.38
N ARG A 47 -2.52 -15.64 -9.14
CA ARG A 47 -1.96 -15.93 -7.82
C ARG A 47 -1.59 -14.62 -7.13
N VAL A 48 -2.38 -14.23 -6.13
CA VAL A 48 -2.12 -13.07 -5.28
C VAL A 48 -0.92 -13.36 -4.39
N THR A 49 0.05 -12.45 -4.37
CA THR A 49 1.26 -12.56 -3.56
C THR A 49 1.30 -11.59 -2.38
N HIS A 50 0.53 -10.50 -2.48
CA HIS A 50 0.40 -9.50 -1.45
C HIS A 50 -1.06 -9.07 -1.34
N THR A 51 -1.54 -8.93 -0.10
CA THR A 51 -2.84 -8.29 0.18
C THR A 51 -2.62 -7.11 1.10
N VAL A 52 -3.25 -5.99 0.75
CA VAL A 52 -3.27 -4.76 1.52
C VAL A 52 -4.73 -4.45 1.86
N ASP A 53 -5.05 -4.47 3.14
CA ASP A 53 -6.35 -4.09 3.66
C ASP A 53 -6.33 -2.62 4.05
N CYS A 54 -7.16 -1.82 3.38
CA CYS A 54 -7.37 -0.40 3.58
C CYS A 54 -8.84 -0.09 3.92
N MET A 55 -9.57 -1.02 4.52
CA MET A 55 -10.92 -0.78 5.05
C MET A 55 -10.91 0.30 6.13
N ASP A 56 -11.99 1.09 6.22
CA ASP A 56 -12.13 2.22 7.13
C ASP A 56 -11.01 3.29 6.96
N THR A 57 -10.33 3.31 5.80
CA THR A 57 -9.30 4.30 5.51
C THR A 57 -9.73 5.37 4.51
N ALA A 58 -9.60 6.62 4.93
CA ALA A 58 -9.82 7.76 4.06
C ALA A 58 -8.62 8.00 3.10
N CYS A 59 -8.91 8.66 1.99
CA CYS A 59 -7.90 9.14 1.03
C CYS A 59 -6.91 10.09 1.75
N PRO A 60 -5.58 10.06 1.44
CA PRO A 60 -4.89 9.36 0.35
C PRO A 60 -4.32 7.97 0.69
N ARG A 61 -4.74 7.37 1.81
CA ARG A 61 -4.10 6.16 2.34
C ARG A 61 -4.06 4.97 1.36
N PRO A 62 -5.14 4.59 0.66
CA PRO A 62 -5.10 3.48 -0.28
C PRO A 62 -4.07 3.68 -1.41
N GLN A 63 -4.00 4.90 -1.97
CA GLN A 63 -3.04 5.21 -3.04
C GLN A 63 -1.60 5.09 -2.56
N MET A 64 -1.31 5.58 -1.37
CA MET A 64 0.02 5.48 -0.79
C MET A 64 0.40 4.04 -0.44
N ALA A 65 -0.56 3.25 0.05
CA ALA A 65 -0.34 1.84 0.34
C ALA A 65 0.04 1.07 -0.93
N VAL A 66 -0.66 1.34 -2.04
CA VAL A 66 -0.30 0.80 -3.36
C VAL A 66 1.11 1.24 -3.76
N MET A 67 1.43 2.54 -3.73
CA MET A 67 2.78 3.01 -4.08
C MET A 67 3.87 2.31 -3.27
N ASN A 68 3.72 2.26 -1.94
CA ASN A 68 4.70 1.62 -1.06
C ASN A 68 4.84 0.12 -1.32
N MET A 69 3.73 -0.58 -1.57
CA MET A 69 3.76 -2.02 -1.82
C MET A 69 4.47 -2.31 -3.14
N MET A 70 4.14 -1.54 -4.18
CA MET A 70 4.70 -1.69 -5.52
C MET A 70 6.21 -1.43 -5.59
N GLU A 71 6.77 -0.63 -4.68
CA GLU A 71 8.23 -0.46 -4.52
C GLU A 71 8.93 -1.71 -3.98
N SER A 72 8.21 -2.55 -3.23
CA SER A 72 8.76 -3.75 -2.55
C SER A 72 8.48 -5.07 -3.26
N MET A 73 7.57 -5.07 -4.24
CA MET A 73 7.14 -6.23 -5.01
C MET A 73 8.10 -6.55 -6.15
N GLU A 74 8.16 -7.83 -6.52
CA GLU A 74 8.88 -8.27 -7.71
C GLU A 74 8.02 -8.10 -8.97
N LYS A 75 8.65 -7.97 -10.13
CA LYS A 75 7.93 -7.93 -11.41
C LYS A 75 7.06 -9.18 -11.57
N GLY A 76 5.78 -8.97 -11.88
CA GLY A 76 4.79 -10.03 -12.05
C GLY A 76 4.07 -10.44 -10.77
N ASP A 77 4.48 -9.95 -9.59
CA ASP A 77 3.71 -10.09 -8.37
C ASP A 77 2.33 -9.46 -8.52
N VAL A 78 1.34 -10.05 -7.83
CA VAL A 78 -0.04 -9.58 -7.85
C VAL A 78 -0.42 -9.09 -6.46
N LEU A 79 -0.86 -7.83 -6.40
CA LEU A 79 -1.40 -7.16 -5.22
C LEU A 79 -2.93 -7.19 -5.27
N GLU A 80 -3.53 -7.60 -4.17
CA GLU A 80 -4.93 -7.35 -3.85
C GLU A 80 -5.04 -6.17 -2.88
N LEU A 81 -5.75 -5.12 -3.28
CA LEU A 81 -6.11 -4.00 -2.41
C LEU A 81 -7.59 -4.14 -2.01
N ILE A 82 -7.86 -4.27 -0.72
CA ILE A 82 -9.22 -4.28 -0.16
C ILE A 82 -9.53 -2.88 0.37
N THR A 83 -10.65 -2.30 -0.04
CA THR A 83 -11.04 -0.95 0.40
C THR A 83 -12.55 -0.71 0.26
N ASP A 84 -13.11 0.07 1.17
CA ASP A 84 -14.47 0.61 1.15
C ASP A 84 -14.53 2.04 0.58
N ASN A 85 -13.39 2.57 0.15
CA ASN A 85 -13.27 3.95 -0.28
C ASN A 85 -13.61 4.09 -1.77
N PRO A 86 -14.74 4.72 -2.14
CA PRO A 86 -15.14 4.84 -3.55
C PRO A 86 -14.15 5.67 -4.37
N SER A 87 -13.40 6.59 -3.75
CA SER A 87 -12.37 7.36 -4.45
C SER A 87 -11.21 6.48 -4.90
N ALA A 88 -10.92 5.38 -4.20
CA ALA A 88 -9.85 4.46 -4.57
C ALA A 88 -10.16 3.76 -5.91
N ILE A 89 -11.42 3.38 -6.15
CA ILE A 89 -11.86 2.74 -7.39
C ILE A 89 -11.57 3.62 -8.61
N GLU A 90 -11.81 4.92 -8.48
CA GLU A 90 -11.61 5.88 -9.57
C GLU A 90 -10.13 6.24 -9.78
N THR A 91 -9.33 6.22 -8.70
CA THR A 91 -7.97 6.77 -8.72
C THR A 91 -6.87 5.72 -8.85
N VAL A 92 -7.07 4.53 -8.29
CA VAL A 92 -6.07 3.44 -8.33
C VAL A 92 -5.78 2.98 -9.76
N PRO A 93 -6.76 2.77 -10.66
CA PRO A 93 -6.45 2.38 -12.04
C PRO A 93 -5.55 3.40 -12.76
N ALA A 94 -5.79 4.70 -12.55
CA ALA A 94 -4.94 5.75 -13.12
C ALA A 94 -3.53 5.75 -12.50
N LEU A 95 -3.41 5.53 -11.18
CA LEU A 95 -2.14 5.40 -10.49
C LEU A 95 -1.32 4.21 -11.00
N VAL A 96 -1.96 3.07 -11.21
CA VAL A 96 -1.32 1.83 -11.68
C VAL A 96 -0.65 2.03 -13.05
N LEU A 97 -1.28 2.80 -13.93
CA LEU A 97 -0.67 3.18 -15.23
C LEU A 97 0.59 4.03 -15.06
N VAL A 98 0.59 4.97 -14.10
CA VAL A 98 1.77 5.80 -13.79
C VAL A 98 2.90 4.96 -13.20
N LEU A 99 2.58 3.90 -12.46
CA LEU A 99 3.52 2.93 -11.90
C LEU A 99 3.98 1.85 -12.90
N TYR A 100 3.72 2.05 -14.20
CA TYR A 100 4.05 1.10 -15.27
C TYR A 100 3.57 -0.33 -15.01
N SER A 101 2.44 -0.44 -14.32
CA SER A 101 1.86 -1.69 -13.85
C SER A 101 0.48 -1.90 -14.47
N GLU A 102 -0.10 -3.07 -14.25
CA GLU A 102 -1.35 -3.47 -14.89
C GLU A 102 -2.48 -3.57 -13.86
N HIS A 103 -3.59 -2.90 -14.14
CA HIS A 103 -4.83 -3.10 -13.39
C HIS A 103 -5.55 -4.29 -14.00
N LEU A 104 -5.77 -5.33 -13.20
CA LEU A 104 -6.35 -6.59 -13.66
C LEU A 104 -7.87 -6.58 -13.53
N ALA A 105 -8.37 -6.20 -12.36
CA ALA A 105 -9.80 -6.13 -12.10
C ALA A 105 -10.12 -5.24 -10.90
N THR A 106 -11.35 -4.73 -10.87
CA THR A 106 -11.98 -4.24 -9.66
C THR A 106 -13.26 -5.02 -9.45
N ILE A 107 -13.37 -5.70 -8.31
CA ILE A 107 -14.49 -6.56 -7.95
C ILE A 107 -15.20 -5.94 -6.75
N HIS A 108 -16.51 -5.73 -6.86
CA HIS A 108 -17.35 -5.30 -5.74
C HIS A 108 -17.64 -6.52 -4.84
N THR A 109 -17.42 -6.36 -3.54
CA THR A 109 -17.71 -7.35 -2.50
C THR A 109 -18.86 -6.85 -1.61
N ASP A 110 -19.28 -7.63 -0.61
CA ASP A 110 -20.35 -7.20 0.30
C ASP A 110 -19.92 -5.99 1.17
N ASP A 111 -18.63 -5.89 1.47
CA ASP A 111 -18.07 -4.88 2.38
C ASP A 111 -17.36 -3.72 1.64
N GLY A 112 -17.11 -3.82 0.33
CA GLY A 112 -16.41 -2.79 -0.43
C GLY A 112 -15.93 -3.28 -1.79
N TRP A 113 -14.64 -3.12 -2.06
CA TRP A 113 -14.00 -3.51 -3.31
C TRP A 113 -12.66 -4.19 -3.10
N SER A 114 -12.39 -5.20 -3.93
CA SER A 114 -11.06 -5.77 -4.16
C SER A 114 -10.53 -5.27 -5.50
N ILE A 115 -9.37 -4.63 -5.49
CA ILE A 115 -8.67 -4.16 -6.69
C ILE A 115 -7.41 -5.00 -6.88
N TYR A 116 -7.29 -5.64 -8.03
CA TYR A 116 -6.18 -6.52 -8.36
C TYR A 116 -5.21 -5.83 -9.31
N ILE A 117 -3.92 -5.84 -8.95
CA ILE A 117 -2.86 -5.10 -9.64
C ILE A 117 -1.68 -6.04 -9.86
N ARG A 118 -1.17 -6.11 -11.10
CA ARG A 118 0.07 -6.84 -11.40
C ARG A 118 1.22 -5.86 -11.52
N LYS A 119 2.30 -6.07 -10.75
CA LYS A 119 3.51 -5.26 -10.83
C LYS A 119 4.16 -5.43 -12.20
N GLY A 120 4.29 -4.33 -12.94
CA GLY A 120 5.07 -4.26 -14.17
C GLY A 120 6.56 -3.99 -13.91
N GLU A 121 7.28 -3.51 -14.92
CA GLU A 121 8.71 -3.17 -14.78
C GLU A 121 8.95 -1.97 -13.86
#